data_AF-A0A968MLY4-F1
#
_entry.id   AF-A0A968MLY4-F1
#
_cell.length_a   1.000
_cell.length_b   1.000
_cell.length_c   1.000
_cell.angle_alpha   90.00
_cell.angle_beta   90.00
_cell.angle_gamma   90.00
#
_symmetry.space_group_name_H-M   'P 1'
#
loop_
_entity.id
_entity.type
_entity.pdbx_description
1 polymer ?
#
loop_
_entity_poly.entity_id
_entity_poly.type
_entity_poly.pdbx_seq_one_letter_code
_entity_poly.pdbx_strand_id
1 'polypeptide(L)'
;MSLRLNNKAAYIPPQCYVDTQDVPNGRVHNTCYTCHAQGRGPDFVNNSNRQKNYSFIPEQVKDNPWTNLLTNRLQKADAIRNSEIQDYVRQSNYFDDQDKIVLADKLADLPAEWDFDKDGAWDGYVPDCNFRFDPEGFDRAANDQYTGWRALAYYPFPTVHWPANGAMGDVMIRLPEAFRTKGGAFDAEVYRLNFAILEALHKREDVMIRSVDEGAYGVDLDGDGALGTATRVAYTWAQGGGMSYVGDAKALLEQGQTQLAAGLFPVGTELMCTVRYLDVAPDGSILMADRFKEVRYMKKARWLSYTELEAIADDRFPGPEHPERLGERALRKPRSRNRQSGRMAASGLHRGRPRRPSAPDLRGDRELRGLPWRRWRDHGQRVLLLAKARHRRLPRRLVPPLSEGPKRHQRAQSHVRRGRRAPLRILFLPHVRWRGG
;
A
#
# COMPACT_ATOMS: atom_id res chain seq x y z
N MET A 1 20.46 28.13 -13.11
CA MET A 1 19.43 28.54 -12.12
C MET A 1 19.46 27.56 -10.95
N SER A 2 19.13 28.00 -9.72
CA SER A 2 18.87 27.06 -8.62
C SER A 2 17.42 26.59 -8.70
N LEU A 3 17.21 25.28 -8.81
CA LEU A 3 15.88 24.66 -8.75
C LEU A 3 15.34 24.72 -7.32
N ARG A 4 14.67 25.82 -6.97
CA ARG A 4 13.89 25.90 -5.72
C ARG A 4 12.72 24.94 -5.79
N LEU A 5 12.67 24.01 -4.85
CA LEU A 5 11.53 23.12 -4.66
C LEU A 5 10.27 23.96 -4.35
N ASN A 6 9.32 23.97 -5.30
CA ASN A 6 8.16 24.86 -5.23
C ASN A 6 7.17 24.42 -4.14
N ASN A 7 6.77 23.14 -4.15
CA ASN A 7 6.02 22.53 -3.06
C ASN A 7 6.97 21.90 -2.03
N LYS A 8 7.23 22.61 -0.92
CA LYS A 8 8.02 22.09 0.22
C LYS A 8 7.35 20.94 0.98
N ALA A 9 6.06 20.72 0.74
CA ALA A 9 5.24 19.69 1.37
C ALA A 9 4.77 18.63 0.36
N ALA A 10 5.53 18.38 -0.70
CA ALA A 10 5.22 17.34 -1.69
C ALA A 10 5.13 15.91 -1.11
N TYR A 11 5.61 15.71 0.13
CA TYR A 11 5.44 14.48 0.90
C TYR A 11 4.06 14.34 1.57
N ILE A 12 3.27 15.41 1.64
CA ILE A 12 1.87 15.39 2.12
C ILE A 12 0.98 15.21 0.89
N PRO A 13 0.37 14.03 0.70
CA PRO A 13 -0.34 13.72 -0.53
C PRO A 13 -1.71 14.44 -0.56
N PRO A 14 -2.29 14.68 -1.74
CA PRO A 14 -3.48 15.52 -1.90
C PRO A 14 -4.72 15.06 -1.13
N GLN A 15 -4.79 13.78 -0.75
CA GLN A 15 -5.89 13.20 0.03
C GLN A 15 -5.94 13.74 1.48
N CYS A 16 -4.88 14.39 1.96
CA CYS A 16 -4.88 15.13 3.23
C CYS A 16 -5.61 16.49 3.14
N TYR A 17 -5.96 16.96 1.94
CA TYR A 17 -6.58 18.26 1.68
C TYR A 17 -8.04 18.15 1.20
N VAL A 18 -8.72 17.08 1.58
CA VAL A 18 -10.13 16.84 1.25
C VAL A 18 -11.06 17.60 2.21
N ASP A 19 -12.20 18.06 1.70
CA ASP A 19 -13.24 18.66 2.53
C ASP A 19 -13.73 17.66 3.58
N THR A 20 -13.65 18.06 4.86
CA THR A 20 -14.04 17.22 6.00
C THR A 20 -15.51 17.35 6.39
N GLN A 21 -16.31 18.14 5.66
CA GLN A 21 -17.74 18.33 5.90
C GLN A 21 -18.54 18.19 4.61
N ASP A 22 -19.63 17.39 4.65
CA ASP A 22 -20.51 17.17 3.49
C ASP A 22 -21.21 18.47 3.02
N VAL A 23 -21.46 19.40 3.96
CA VAL A 23 -22.04 20.73 3.81
C VAL A 23 -21.55 21.63 4.95
N PRO A 24 -21.61 22.98 4.86
CA PRO A 24 -21.24 23.85 5.97
C PRO A 24 -22.04 23.56 7.25
N ASN A 25 -21.35 23.35 8.37
CA ASN A 25 -21.91 22.89 9.66
C ASN A 25 -22.56 21.50 9.60
N GLY A 26 -22.24 20.70 8.59
CA GLY A 26 -22.67 19.30 8.46
C GLY A 26 -21.88 18.36 9.37
N ARG A 27 -22.03 17.05 9.13
CA ARG A 27 -21.21 16.04 9.80
C ARG A 27 -19.74 16.22 9.41
N VAL A 28 -18.88 16.26 10.42
CA VAL A 28 -17.42 16.23 10.25
C VAL A 28 -16.96 14.78 10.08
N HIS A 29 -16.11 14.55 9.08
CA HIS A 29 -15.43 13.28 8.82
C HIS A 29 -13.93 13.43 9.13
N ASN A 30 -13.37 12.50 9.89
CA ASN A 30 -11.92 12.35 9.97
C ASN A 30 -11.45 11.43 8.84
N THR A 31 -10.74 11.95 7.84
CA THR A 31 -10.12 11.14 6.77
C THR A 31 -8.69 10.71 7.12
N CYS A 32 -8.03 11.46 8.01
CA CYS A 32 -6.67 11.22 8.50
C CYS A 32 -6.50 9.88 9.22
N TYR A 33 -7.57 9.33 9.84
CA TYR A 33 -7.53 8.04 10.55
C TYR A 33 -6.94 6.89 9.72
N THR A 34 -7.14 6.95 8.40
CA THR A 34 -6.64 6.00 7.41
C THR A 34 -5.10 5.88 7.46
N CYS A 35 -4.39 7.01 7.49
CA CYS A 35 -2.93 7.06 7.45
C CYS A 35 -2.30 7.27 8.84
N HIS A 36 -3.10 7.72 9.80
CA HIS A 36 -2.66 8.06 11.15
C HIS A 36 -3.34 7.13 12.16
N ALA A 37 -2.81 5.91 12.27
CA ALA A 37 -3.23 4.96 13.29
C ALA A 37 -2.37 5.10 14.57
N GLN A 38 -2.69 4.26 15.56
CA GLN A 38 -1.72 3.79 16.54
C GLN A 38 -1.00 2.58 15.94
N GLY A 39 0.31 2.66 15.73
CA GLY A 39 1.11 1.55 15.23
C GLY A 39 1.06 0.31 16.15
N ARG A 40 1.13 -0.88 15.55
CA ARG A 40 1.35 -2.15 16.26
C ARG A 40 2.83 -2.49 16.10
N GLY A 41 3.61 -2.40 17.19
CA GLY A 41 5.04 -2.73 17.18
C GLY A 41 5.30 -4.06 16.45
N PRO A 42 6.23 -4.14 15.47
CA PRO A 42 7.38 -3.27 15.29
C PRO A 42 7.15 -1.94 14.54
N ASP A 43 5.91 -1.60 14.14
CA ASP A 43 5.58 -0.20 13.87
C ASP A 43 5.25 0.52 15.19
N PHE A 44 6.17 1.37 15.63
CA PHE A 44 6.06 2.16 16.86
C PHE A 44 5.52 3.59 16.60
N VAL A 45 5.16 3.94 15.36
CA VAL A 45 4.68 5.29 15.04
C VAL A 45 3.24 5.47 15.55
N ASN A 46 3.06 6.30 16.59
CA ASN A 46 1.75 6.60 17.15
C ASN A 46 1.24 8.00 16.73
N ASN A 47 0.40 8.05 15.69
CA ASN A 47 -0.18 9.30 15.18
C ASN A 47 -1.62 9.56 15.67
N SER A 48 -2.13 8.76 16.62
CA SER A 48 -3.50 8.87 17.14
C SER A 48 -3.78 10.23 17.80
N ASN A 49 -2.92 10.68 18.72
CA ASN A 49 -3.06 11.97 19.40
C ASN A 49 -2.74 13.17 18.50
N ARG A 50 -1.91 13.00 17.46
CA ARG A 50 -1.57 14.07 16.52
C ARG A 50 -2.78 14.54 15.71
N GLN A 51 -3.72 13.63 15.37
CA GLN A 51 -5.00 14.00 14.73
C GLN A 51 -5.88 14.89 15.61
N LYS A 52 -6.00 14.56 16.91
CA LYS A 52 -6.85 15.30 17.85
C LYS A 52 -6.40 16.77 17.98
N ASN A 53 -5.09 16.98 17.95
CA ASN A 53 -4.46 18.28 18.26
C ASN A 53 -3.94 19.01 17.00
N TYR A 54 -4.09 18.44 15.81
CA TYR A 54 -3.54 18.92 14.52
C TYR A 54 -2.03 19.28 14.52
N SER A 55 -1.27 18.77 15.50
CA SER A 55 0.12 19.16 15.81
C SER A 55 1.19 18.60 14.85
N PHE A 56 0.78 18.25 13.64
CA PHE A 56 1.60 17.69 12.56
C PHE A 56 1.52 18.52 11.26
N ILE A 57 0.81 19.65 11.29
CA ILE A 57 0.57 20.55 10.16
C ILE A 57 1.39 21.84 10.36
N PRO A 58 2.59 21.96 9.74
CA PRO A 58 3.29 23.24 9.62
C PRO A 58 2.42 24.33 8.96
N GLU A 59 2.67 25.60 9.26
CA GLU A 59 1.90 26.72 8.70
C GLU A 59 1.83 26.69 7.17
N GLN A 60 2.93 26.26 6.52
CA GLN A 60 3.07 26.20 5.06
C GLN A 60 2.27 25.07 4.39
N VAL A 61 1.51 24.29 5.17
CA VAL A 61 0.73 23.14 4.66
C VAL A 61 -0.77 23.24 5.01
N LYS A 62 -1.22 24.39 5.53
CA LYS A 62 -2.66 24.71 5.65
C LYS A 62 -3.29 25.01 4.29
N ASP A 63 -2.57 25.73 3.43
CA ASP A 63 -2.95 25.95 2.03
C ASP A 63 -2.71 24.67 1.22
N ASN A 64 -3.63 24.35 0.29
CA ASN A 64 -3.51 23.18 -0.59
C ASN A 64 -2.60 23.49 -1.80
N PRO A 65 -1.39 22.88 -1.91
CA PRO A 65 -0.48 23.14 -3.02
C PRO A 65 -0.88 22.40 -4.30
N TRP A 66 -1.84 21.46 -4.25
CA TRP A 66 -2.20 20.54 -5.33
C TRP A 66 -3.28 21.10 -6.28
N THR A 67 -3.18 22.39 -6.62
CA THR A 67 -4.17 23.14 -7.43
C THR A 67 -4.50 22.50 -8.79
N ASN A 68 -3.58 21.73 -9.36
CA ASN A 68 -3.79 20.93 -10.57
C ASN A 68 -4.96 19.92 -10.46
N LEU A 69 -5.37 19.52 -9.25
CA LEU A 69 -6.53 18.64 -9.03
C LEU A 69 -7.86 19.40 -9.07
N LEU A 70 -7.85 20.69 -8.73
CA LEU A 70 -9.02 21.58 -8.75
C LEU A 70 -9.34 22.10 -10.17
N THR A 71 -8.50 21.78 -11.16
CA THR A 71 -8.74 22.11 -12.57
C THR A 71 -9.89 21.25 -13.12
N ASN A 72 -11.01 21.88 -13.45
CA ASN A 72 -12.13 21.21 -14.11
C ASN A 72 -11.69 20.62 -15.46
N ARG A 73 -11.84 19.31 -15.63
CA ARG A 73 -11.53 18.56 -16.85
C ARG A 73 -12.74 17.87 -17.47
N LEU A 74 -13.96 18.09 -16.96
CA LEU A 74 -15.18 17.35 -17.37
C LEU A 74 -15.38 17.38 -18.89
N GLN A 75 -15.42 18.57 -19.49
CA GLN A 75 -15.54 18.74 -20.96
C GLN A 75 -14.44 18.03 -21.78
N LYS A 76 -13.26 17.77 -21.20
CA LYS A 76 -12.20 16.99 -21.85
C LYS A 76 -12.39 15.49 -21.65
N ALA A 77 -12.92 15.05 -20.51
CA ALA A 77 -13.27 13.66 -20.25
C ALA A 77 -14.49 13.21 -21.07
N ASP A 78 -15.53 14.05 -21.14
CA ASP A 78 -16.76 13.82 -21.91
C ASP A 78 -16.52 13.67 -23.42
N ALA A 79 -15.37 14.17 -23.91
CA ALA A 79 -14.94 14.07 -25.30
C ALA A 79 -14.18 12.75 -25.62
N ILE A 80 -13.69 12.03 -24.61
CA ILE A 80 -12.97 10.76 -24.79
C ILE A 80 -13.99 9.62 -24.86
N ARG A 81 -13.91 8.81 -25.91
CA ARG A 81 -14.86 7.70 -26.14
C ARG A 81 -14.50 6.48 -25.30
N ASN A 82 -15.49 5.70 -24.87
CA ASN A 82 -15.25 4.45 -24.12
C ASN A 82 -14.34 3.47 -24.87
N SER A 83 -14.46 3.37 -26.20
CA SER A 83 -13.57 2.53 -27.02
C SER A 83 -12.12 3.00 -26.94
N GLU A 84 -11.89 4.32 -27.03
CA GLU A 84 -10.56 4.94 -26.96
C GLU A 84 -9.90 4.73 -25.58
N ILE A 85 -10.69 4.69 -24.51
CA ILE A 85 -10.22 4.28 -23.18
C ILE A 85 -9.84 2.80 -23.18
N GLN A 86 -10.69 1.92 -23.74
CA GLN A 86 -10.40 0.47 -23.79
C GLN A 86 -9.17 0.14 -24.63
N ASP A 87 -9.06 0.72 -25.83
CA ASP A 87 -7.91 0.59 -26.73
C ASP A 87 -6.63 1.07 -26.03
N TYR A 88 -6.71 2.19 -25.29
CA TYR A 88 -5.57 2.71 -24.52
C TYR A 88 -5.16 1.79 -23.36
N VAL A 89 -6.09 1.19 -22.60
CA VAL A 89 -5.73 0.36 -21.44
C VAL A 89 -5.35 -1.08 -21.80
N ARG A 90 -5.79 -1.60 -22.95
CA ARG A 90 -5.42 -2.93 -23.48
C ARG A 90 -4.07 -2.95 -24.19
N GLN A 91 -3.55 -1.80 -24.61
CA GLN A 91 -2.19 -1.74 -25.15
C GLN A 91 -1.18 -1.84 -24.01
N SER A 92 -0.38 -2.92 -23.99
CA SER A 92 0.74 -3.07 -23.05
C SER A 92 1.68 -1.85 -23.03
N ASN A 93 2.36 -1.66 -21.90
CA ASN A 93 3.54 -0.81 -21.75
C ASN A 93 4.61 -1.43 -20.83
N TYR A 94 4.53 -2.75 -20.63
CA TYR A 94 5.45 -3.53 -19.80
C TYR A 94 6.03 -4.70 -20.59
N PHE A 95 5.17 -5.44 -21.31
CA PHE A 95 5.56 -6.45 -22.28
C PHE A 95 5.55 -5.92 -23.72
N ASP A 96 6.46 -6.42 -24.57
CA ASP A 96 6.41 -6.23 -26.03
C ASP A 96 5.65 -7.35 -26.75
N ASP A 97 5.65 -7.33 -28.09
CA ASP A 97 5.02 -8.33 -28.96
C ASP A 97 5.74 -9.71 -28.93
N GLN A 98 6.77 -9.88 -28.09
CA GLN A 98 7.53 -11.10 -27.87
C GLN A 98 7.52 -11.55 -26.40
N ASP A 99 6.56 -11.05 -25.60
CA ASP A 99 6.42 -11.27 -24.14
C ASP A 99 7.66 -10.85 -23.31
N LYS A 100 8.58 -10.03 -23.84
CA LYS A 100 9.72 -9.52 -23.08
C LYS A 100 9.37 -8.28 -22.29
N ILE A 101 10.06 -8.07 -21.17
CA ILE A 101 9.91 -6.88 -20.33
C ILE A 101 10.64 -5.70 -20.98
N VAL A 102 9.89 -4.76 -21.57
CA VAL A 102 10.36 -3.58 -22.33
C VAL A 102 11.38 -2.75 -21.54
N LEU A 103 11.16 -2.58 -20.23
CA LEU A 103 12.07 -1.84 -19.37
C LEU A 103 13.34 -2.63 -19.02
N ALA A 104 13.31 -3.97 -19.05
CA ALA A 104 14.50 -4.77 -18.81
C ALA A 104 15.47 -4.68 -20.00
N ASP A 105 14.99 -4.88 -21.23
CA ASP A 105 15.79 -4.70 -22.45
C ASP A 105 16.35 -3.26 -22.55
N LYS A 106 15.55 -2.24 -22.21
CA LYS A 106 16.01 -0.84 -22.16
C LYS A 106 17.02 -0.54 -21.03
N LEU A 107 17.11 -1.36 -19.98
CA LEU A 107 18.12 -1.20 -18.93
C LEU A 107 19.38 -2.04 -19.19
N ALA A 108 19.33 -2.98 -20.15
CA ALA A 108 20.51 -3.68 -20.66
C ALA A 108 21.28 -2.86 -21.70
N ASP A 109 20.59 -1.99 -22.46
CA ASP A 109 21.18 -0.95 -23.32
C ASP A 109 20.91 0.44 -22.70
N LEU A 110 21.60 0.72 -21.59
CA LEU A 110 21.30 1.86 -20.71
C LEU A 110 21.49 3.21 -21.43
N PRO A 111 20.45 4.08 -21.52
CA PRO A 111 20.60 5.38 -22.14
C PRO A 111 21.52 6.31 -21.36
N ALA A 112 22.35 7.07 -22.09
CA ALA A 112 23.32 8.01 -21.51
C ALA A 112 22.68 9.20 -20.75
N GLU A 113 21.36 9.41 -20.85
CA GLU A 113 20.61 10.36 -20.01
C GLU A 113 20.08 9.75 -18.69
N TRP A 114 20.17 8.43 -18.52
CA TRP A 114 19.81 7.69 -17.29
C TRP A 114 21.06 7.21 -16.54
N ASP A 115 22.15 6.94 -17.26
CA ASP A 115 23.49 6.71 -16.71
C ASP A 115 24.07 8.00 -16.09
N PHE A 116 24.09 8.09 -14.75
CA PHE A 116 24.44 9.31 -14.03
C PHE A 116 25.94 9.47 -13.76
N ASP A 117 26.63 8.36 -13.46
CA ASP A 117 28.05 8.30 -13.12
C ASP A 117 28.95 7.73 -14.22
N LYS A 118 28.36 7.20 -15.31
CA LYS A 118 28.99 6.92 -16.61
C LYS A 118 29.82 5.64 -16.67
N ASP A 119 29.34 4.59 -16.04
CA ASP A 119 29.93 3.24 -16.14
C ASP A 119 29.20 2.32 -17.14
N GLY A 120 28.03 2.72 -17.64
CA GLY A 120 27.20 1.95 -18.57
C GLY A 120 26.32 0.87 -17.92
N ALA A 121 26.20 0.82 -16.59
CA ALA A 121 25.44 -0.18 -15.86
C ALA A 121 24.26 0.40 -15.07
N TRP A 122 23.17 -0.37 -14.97
CA TRP A 122 22.01 0.02 -14.14
C TRP A 122 22.19 -0.46 -12.70
N ASP A 123 22.55 0.48 -11.82
CA ASP A 123 22.71 0.32 -10.37
C ASP A 123 21.41 -0.07 -9.62
N GLY A 124 20.26 -0.01 -10.30
CA GLY A 124 18.93 -0.20 -9.74
C GLY A 124 18.31 -1.59 -9.94
N TYR A 125 17.00 -1.69 -9.70
CA TYR A 125 16.23 -2.90 -10.02
C TYR A 125 15.94 -2.97 -11.52
N VAL A 126 16.34 -4.06 -12.16
CA VAL A 126 15.86 -4.48 -13.48
C VAL A 126 14.61 -5.34 -13.27
N PRO A 127 13.44 -5.02 -13.86
CA PRO A 127 12.22 -5.78 -13.59
C PRO A 127 12.25 -7.18 -14.20
N ASP A 128 11.95 -8.20 -13.40
CA ASP A 128 12.09 -9.63 -13.76
C ASP A 128 10.85 -10.49 -13.44
N CYS A 129 9.72 -9.85 -13.12
CA CYS A 129 8.45 -10.53 -12.85
C CYS A 129 7.63 -10.68 -14.13
N ASN A 130 7.17 -11.89 -14.41
CA ASN A 130 6.45 -12.22 -15.64
C ASN A 130 4.92 -12.05 -15.49
N PHE A 131 4.42 -11.83 -14.27
CA PHE A 131 2.99 -11.79 -13.92
C PHE A 131 2.22 -13.07 -14.32
N ARG A 132 2.93 -14.18 -14.57
CA ARG A 132 2.39 -15.48 -14.97
C ARG A 132 2.28 -16.37 -13.74
N PHE A 133 1.33 -16.03 -12.87
CA PHE A 133 1.14 -16.70 -11.59
C PHE A 133 0.47 -18.07 -11.73
N ASP A 134 1.03 -19.08 -11.07
CA ASP A 134 0.40 -20.38 -10.88
C ASP A 134 -0.72 -20.33 -9.80
N PRO A 135 -1.53 -21.40 -9.62
CA PRO A 135 -2.64 -21.39 -8.66
C PRO A 135 -2.23 -21.23 -7.18
N GLU A 136 -0.95 -21.36 -6.84
CA GLU A 136 -0.41 -21.06 -5.51
C GLU A 136 0.15 -19.63 -5.39
N GLY A 137 0.07 -18.86 -6.47
CA GLY A 137 0.48 -17.48 -6.58
C GLY A 137 1.94 -17.27 -6.95
N PHE A 138 2.70 -18.29 -7.35
CA PHE A 138 4.11 -18.12 -7.74
C PHE A 138 4.25 -17.75 -9.22
N ASP A 139 5.09 -16.76 -9.52
CA ASP A 139 5.35 -16.26 -10.88
C ASP A 139 6.31 -17.17 -11.67
N ARG A 140 6.00 -17.38 -12.95
CA ARG A 140 6.70 -18.29 -13.86
C ARG A 140 7.32 -17.57 -15.04
N ALA A 141 8.63 -17.75 -15.23
CA ALA A 141 9.33 -17.36 -16.45
C ALA A 141 8.80 -18.11 -17.68
N ALA A 142 9.15 -17.65 -18.89
CA ALA A 142 8.72 -18.27 -20.15
C ALA A 142 9.00 -19.79 -20.24
N ASN A 143 10.08 -20.27 -19.58
CA ASN A 143 10.47 -21.68 -19.49
C ASN A 143 9.85 -22.44 -18.27
N ASP A 144 8.74 -21.92 -17.74
CA ASP A 144 8.01 -22.38 -16.54
C ASP A 144 8.81 -22.43 -15.22
N GLN A 145 10.04 -21.93 -15.19
CA GLN A 145 10.83 -21.83 -13.96
C GLN A 145 10.28 -20.74 -13.02
N TYR A 146 10.40 -20.97 -11.71
CA TYR A 146 10.00 -20.01 -10.69
C TYR A 146 10.94 -18.78 -10.68
N THR A 147 10.41 -17.57 -10.88
CA THR A 147 11.20 -16.32 -10.76
C THR A 147 11.53 -15.97 -9.30
N GLY A 148 10.84 -16.62 -8.37
CA GLY A 148 10.89 -16.31 -6.93
C GLY A 148 9.91 -15.20 -6.52
N TRP A 149 9.20 -14.55 -7.44
CA TRP A 149 8.08 -13.69 -7.06
C TRP A 149 6.85 -14.52 -6.69
N ARG A 150 6.14 -14.09 -5.66
CA ARG A 150 4.82 -14.63 -5.28
C ARG A 150 3.83 -13.49 -5.06
N ALA A 151 2.60 -13.62 -5.57
CA ALA A 151 1.51 -12.70 -5.28
C ALA A 151 1.20 -12.69 -3.77
N LEU A 152 1.16 -11.49 -3.18
CA LEU A 152 0.86 -11.27 -1.77
C LEU A 152 -0.62 -10.92 -1.61
N ALA A 153 -1.39 -11.76 -0.92
CA ALA A 153 -2.75 -11.41 -0.52
C ALA A 153 -2.70 -10.38 0.63
N TYR A 154 -3.33 -9.22 0.43
CA TYR A 154 -3.37 -8.13 1.40
C TYR A 154 -4.76 -7.49 1.47
N TYR A 155 -5.08 -6.87 2.61
CA TYR A 155 -6.26 -6.00 2.70
C TYR A 155 -5.97 -4.69 1.96
N PRO A 156 -6.73 -4.33 0.92
CA PRO A 156 -6.47 -3.10 0.17
C PRO A 156 -6.62 -1.88 1.08
N PHE A 157 -5.72 -0.92 0.94
CA PHE A 157 -5.70 0.31 1.72
C PHE A 157 -6.61 1.36 1.04
N PRO A 158 -7.65 1.91 1.71
CA PRO A 158 -8.69 2.72 1.06
C PRO A 158 -8.14 4.08 0.62
N THR A 159 -7.63 4.12 -0.60
CA THR A 159 -6.82 5.20 -1.18
C THR A 159 -7.06 5.31 -2.70
N VAL A 160 -6.18 6.01 -3.43
CA VAL A 160 -6.26 6.13 -4.90
C VAL A 160 -6.11 4.80 -5.65
N HIS A 161 -5.46 3.79 -5.06
CA HIS A 161 -5.23 2.48 -5.68
C HIS A 161 -6.43 1.51 -5.51
N TRP A 162 -7.65 2.05 -5.48
CA TRP A 162 -8.90 1.34 -5.15
C TRP A 162 -9.83 1.24 -6.37
N PRO A 163 -10.47 0.08 -6.66
CA PRO A 163 -11.14 -0.14 -7.96
C PRO A 163 -12.19 0.90 -8.37
N ALA A 164 -12.94 1.46 -7.41
CA ALA A 164 -13.92 2.52 -7.67
C ALA A 164 -13.29 3.85 -8.19
N ASN A 165 -11.98 4.03 -8.02
CA ASN A 165 -11.20 5.14 -8.55
C ASN A 165 -10.56 4.82 -9.93
N GLY A 166 -10.97 3.73 -10.58
CA GLY A 166 -10.45 3.30 -11.89
C GLY A 166 -9.00 2.82 -11.85
N ALA A 167 -8.50 2.42 -10.68
CA ALA A 167 -7.15 1.91 -10.45
C ALA A 167 -7.20 0.74 -9.45
N MET A 168 -6.33 -0.24 -9.60
CA MET A 168 -6.10 -1.23 -8.54
C MET A 168 -4.60 -1.46 -8.38
N GLY A 169 -4.18 -1.64 -7.13
CA GLY A 169 -2.85 -2.14 -6.82
C GLY A 169 -2.83 -3.67 -6.75
N ASP A 170 -1.68 -4.24 -7.06
CA ASP A 170 -1.26 -5.58 -6.65
C ASP A 170 0.05 -5.48 -5.87
N VAL A 171 0.42 -6.55 -5.15
CA VAL A 171 1.69 -6.64 -4.44
C VAL A 171 2.28 -8.04 -4.64
N MET A 172 3.56 -8.09 -4.95
CA MET A 172 4.36 -9.31 -5.08
C MET A 172 5.47 -9.26 -4.05
N ILE A 173 5.81 -10.41 -3.46
CA ILE A 173 6.89 -10.59 -2.50
C ILE A 173 7.87 -11.65 -3.00
N ARG A 174 9.16 -11.39 -2.86
CA ARG A 174 10.24 -12.36 -3.08
C ARG A 174 11.14 -12.40 -1.84
N LEU A 175 11.48 -13.60 -1.38
CA LEU A 175 12.42 -13.78 -0.26
C LEU A 175 13.83 -14.02 -0.81
N PRO A 176 14.90 -13.78 -0.01
CA PRO A 176 16.27 -14.08 -0.41
C PRO A 176 16.45 -15.55 -0.77
N GLU A 177 17.45 -15.86 -1.59
CA GLU A 177 17.64 -17.21 -2.16
C GLU A 177 17.64 -18.35 -1.13
N ALA A 178 18.33 -18.21 0.00
CA ALA A 178 18.36 -19.23 1.05
C ALA A 178 16.97 -19.58 1.64
N PHE A 179 15.96 -18.72 1.49
CA PHE A 179 14.58 -18.98 1.93
C PHE A 179 13.77 -19.80 0.92
N ARG A 180 14.32 -20.06 -0.27
CA ARG A 180 13.73 -20.85 -1.36
C ARG A 180 14.60 -22.04 -1.77
N THR A 181 15.67 -22.36 -1.04
CA THR A 181 16.62 -23.44 -1.38
C THR A 181 16.87 -24.46 -0.27
N LYS A 182 17.25 -25.67 -0.67
CA LYS A 182 17.69 -26.77 0.20
C LYS A 182 18.97 -27.37 -0.39
N GLY A 183 20.10 -27.20 0.30
CA GLY A 183 21.41 -27.59 -0.23
C GLY A 183 21.83 -26.79 -1.47
N GLY A 184 21.39 -25.54 -1.59
CA GLY A 184 21.64 -24.66 -2.74
C GLY A 184 20.75 -24.91 -3.98
N ALA A 185 19.96 -25.98 -4.01
CA ALA A 185 18.96 -26.21 -5.06
C ALA A 185 17.61 -25.59 -4.68
N PHE A 186 16.85 -25.04 -5.64
CA PHE A 186 15.51 -24.51 -5.38
C PHE A 186 14.54 -25.60 -4.91
N ASP A 187 13.84 -25.34 -3.80
CA ASP A 187 12.84 -26.23 -3.21
C ASP A 187 11.55 -25.43 -2.95
N ALA A 188 10.50 -25.75 -3.71
CA ALA A 188 9.21 -25.07 -3.61
C ALA A 188 8.54 -25.27 -2.24
N GLU A 189 8.80 -26.39 -1.54
CA GLU A 189 8.20 -26.65 -0.22
C GLU A 189 8.91 -25.91 0.89
N VAL A 190 10.25 -25.85 0.86
CA VAL A 190 11.01 -24.90 1.67
C VAL A 190 10.45 -23.49 1.49
N TYR A 191 10.15 -23.10 0.24
CA TYR A 191 9.66 -21.75 -0.02
C TYR A 191 8.23 -21.53 0.51
N ARG A 192 7.30 -22.49 0.33
CA ARG A 192 5.95 -22.44 0.94
C ARG A 192 6.01 -22.35 2.46
N LEU A 193 6.83 -23.19 3.09
CA LEU A 193 6.99 -23.25 4.55
C LEU A 193 7.58 -21.96 5.10
N ASN A 194 8.65 -21.43 4.50
CA ASN A 194 9.24 -20.16 4.91
C ASN A 194 8.27 -18.98 4.75
N PHE A 195 7.37 -19.01 3.76
CA PHE A 195 6.25 -18.06 3.69
C PHE A 195 5.22 -18.25 4.82
N ALA A 196 4.83 -19.49 5.16
CA ALA A 196 3.88 -19.75 6.26
C ALA A 196 4.45 -19.34 7.64
N ILE A 197 5.74 -19.60 7.88
CA ILE A 197 6.49 -19.15 9.06
C ILE A 197 6.51 -17.62 9.12
N LEU A 198 6.78 -16.96 7.99
CA LEU A 198 6.78 -15.50 7.87
C LEU A 198 5.38 -14.90 8.10
N GLU A 199 4.33 -15.54 7.61
CA GLU A 199 2.93 -15.14 7.81
C GLU A 199 2.52 -15.26 9.28
N ALA A 200 2.84 -16.38 9.94
CA ALA A 200 2.59 -16.61 11.36
C ALA A 200 3.27 -15.53 12.22
N LEU A 201 4.53 -15.19 11.89
CA LEU A 201 5.28 -14.12 12.54
C LEU A 201 4.66 -12.73 12.35
N HIS A 202 4.11 -12.41 11.18
CA HIS A 202 3.51 -11.09 10.91
C HIS A 202 2.12 -10.93 11.53
N LYS A 203 1.27 -11.95 11.44
CA LYS A 203 -0.07 -11.92 12.03
C LYS A 203 -0.04 -12.07 13.55
N ARG A 204 0.89 -12.91 14.05
CA ARG A 204 1.01 -13.40 15.44
C ARG A 204 -0.08 -14.41 15.81
N GLU A 205 -0.33 -15.35 14.91
CA GLU A 205 -1.29 -16.45 15.02
C GLU A 205 -0.76 -17.68 14.25
N ASP A 206 -1.32 -18.86 14.53
CA ASP A 206 -0.98 -20.10 13.82
C ASP A 206 -1.48 -20.05 12.36
N VAL A 207 -0.65 -20.52 11.42
CA VAL A 207 -0.97 -20.57 9.99
C VAL A 207 -1.16 -22.02 9.57
N MET A 208 -2.35 -22.35 9.07
CA MET A 208 -2.63 -23.70 8.53
C MET A 208 -1.81 -23.95 7.27
N ILE A 209 -1.16 -25.12 7.20
CA ILE A 209 -0.40 -25.59 6.03
C ILE A 209 -0.96 -26.92 5.51
N ARG A 210 -0.44 -27.39 4.38
CA ARG A 210 -0.63 -28.79 3.96
C ARG A 210 0.14 -29.72 4.91
N SER A 211 -0.24 -30.99 4.92
CA SER A 211 0.44 -32.01 5.74
C SER A 211 1.92 -32.11 5.35
N VAL A 212 2.82 -31.93 6.32
CA VAL A 212 4.28 -31.91 6.14
C VAL A 212 4.96 -32.77 7.18
N ASP A 213 5.90 -33.61 6.75
CA ASP A 213 6.85 -34.31 7.62
C ASP A 213 7.92 -33.32 8.11
N GLU A 214 7.96 -33.11 9.43
CA GLU A 214 8.91 -32.22 10.09
C GLU A 214 10.33 -32.80 10.14
N GLY A 215 10.45 -34.14 10.13
CA GLY A 215 11.72 -34.86 10.07
C GLY A 215 12.50 -34.55 8.78
N ALA A 216 11.79 -34.32 7.67
CA ALA A 216 12.38 -33.91 6.40
C ALA A 216 13.04 -32.51 6.42
N TYR A 217 12.81 -31.69 7.46
CA TYR A 217 13.36 -30.34 7.62
C TYR A 217 14.11 -30.11 8.94
N GLY A 218 13.92 -30.98 9.94
CA GLY A 218 14.54 -30.85 11.26
C GLY A 218 14.04 -29.63 12.04
N VAL A 219 12.75 -29.31 11.90
CA VAL A 219 12.09 -28.17 12.56
C VAL A 219 10.71 -28.62 13.05
N ASP A 220 10.49 -28.48 14.35
CA ASP A 220 9.17 -28.49 14.98
C ASP A 220 8.39 -27.25 14.49
N LEU A 221 7.48 -27.46 13.53
CA LEU A 221 6.64 -26.44 12.91
C LEU A 221 5.36 -26.23 13.73
N ASP A 222 4.80 -27.32 14.24
CA ASP A 222 3.54 -27.36 14.99
C ASP A 222 3.70 -26.93 16.47
N GLY A 223 4.91 -27.02 17.02
CA GLY A 223 5.26 -26.56 18.36
C GLY A 223 4.86 -27.51 19.50
N ASP A 224 4.68 -28.80 19.23
CA ASP A 224 4.35 -29.81 20.26
C ASP A 224 5.58 -30.36 21.01
N GLY A 225 6.80 -30.09 20.49
CA GLY A 225 8.08 -30.51 21.06
C GLY A 225 8.63 -31.83 20.51
N ALA A 226 7.98 -32.46 19.54
CA ALA A 226 8.47 -33.60 18.79
C ALA A 226 8.89 -33.22 17.35
N LEU A 227 9.17 -34.23 16.52
CA LEU A 227 9.16 -34.11 15.06
C LEU A 227 8.18 -35.16 14.54
N GLY A 228 7.12 -34.70 13.86
CA GLY A 228 6.04 -35.55 13.38
C GLY A 228 5.44 -35.03 12.08
N THR A 229 4.12 -34.88 12.04
CA THR A 229 3.39 -34.45 10.85
C THR A 229 2.58 -33.19 11.12
N ALA A 230 3.15 -32.04 10.76
CA ALA A 230 2.51 -30.74 10.93
C ALA A 230 1.35 -30.53 9.95
N THR A 231 0.28 -29.90 10.42
CA THR A 231 -0.77 -29.30 9.57
C THR A 231 -0.94 -27.78 9.82
N ARG A 232 -0.08 -27.21 10.67
CA ARG A 232 0.01 -25.78 10.97
C ARG A 232 1.46 -25.41 11.23
N VAL A 233 1.80 -24.15 11.02
CA VAL A 233 2.96 -23.51 11.64
C VAL A 233 2.45 -22.74 12.85
N ALA A 234 2.96 -23.05 14.04
CA ALA A 234 2.51 -22.47 15.29
C ALA A 234 3.28 -21.20 15.68
N TYR A 235 2.57 -20.20 16.18
CA TYR A 235 3.18 -18.96 16.65
C TYR A 235 3.69 -19.10 18.09
N THR A 236 4.88 -19.70 18.25
CA THR A 236 5.55 -19.92 19.55
C THR A 236 6.60 -18.85 19.91
N TRP A 237 6.87 -17.90 19.00
CA TRP A 237 7.91 -16.86 19.17
C TRP A 237 7.72 -15.98 20.41
N ALA A 238 6.49 -15.56 20.72
CA ALA A 238 6.21 -14.66 21.86
C ALA A 238 6.43 -15.33 23.23
N GLN A 239 6.42 -16.65 23.26
CA GLN A 239 6.62 -17.51 24.42
C GLN A 239 8.11 -17.85 24.63
N GLY A 240 8.99 -17.40 23.72
CA GLY A 240 10.40 -17.83 23.66
C GLY A 240 10.59 -19.21 23.04
N GLY A 241 9.58 -19.73 22.32
CA GLY A 241 9.63 -21.02 21.64
C GLY A 241 10.52 -21.01 20.39
N GLY A 242 10.96 -22.20 19.98
CA GLY A 242 11.99 -22.43 18.97
C GLY A 242 11.59 -22.26 17.51
N MET A 243 10.75 -21.28 17.17
CA MET A 243 10.40 -21.01 15.76
C MET A 243 11.67 -20.83 14.92
N SER A 244 11.77 -21.57 13.81
CA SER A 244 12.89 -21.55 12.88
C SER A 244 12.40 -21.42 11.44
N TYR A 245 13.27 -20.97 10.54
CA TYR A 245 13.11 -21.19 9.11
C TYR A 245 13.49 -22.63 8.74
N VAL A 246 13.10 -23.07 7.54
CA VAL A 246 13.49 -24.36 6.94
C VAL A 246 14.40 -24.15 5.72
N GLY A 247 15.05 -25.22 5.25
CA GLY A 247 16.01 -25.15 4.15
C GLY A 247 17.29 -24.40 4.53
N ASP A 248 17.95 -23.78 3.57
CA ASP A 248 19.25 -23.12 3.80
C ASP A 248 19.12 -21.91 4.74
N ALA A 249 17.97 -21.24 4.77
CA ALA A 249 17.63 -20.20 5.73
C ALA A 249 17.65 -20.67 7.20
N LYS A 250 17.44 -21.98 7.46
CA LYS A 250 17.66 -22.59 8.79
C LYS A 250 19.12 -22.46 9.21
N ALA A 251 20.03 -22.89 8.34
CA ALA A 251 21.47 -22.84 8.59
C ALA A 251 21.97 -21.39 8.75
N LEU A 252 21.45 -20.44 7.95
CA LEU A 252 21.77 -19.02 8.13
C LEU A 252 21.26 -18.46 9.46
N LEU A 253 20.13 -18.95 9.99
CA LEU A 253 19.59 -18.52 11.29
C LEU A 253 20.42 -19.09 12.45
N GLU A 254 20.78 -20.38 12.37
CA GLU A 254 21.67 -21.05 13.34
C GLU A 254 23.08 -20.44 13.38
N GLN A 255 23.57 -19.94 12.25
CA GLN A 255 24.83 -19.20 12.13
C GLN A 255 24.70 -17.71 12.51
N GLY A 256 23.50 -17.22 12.84
CA GLY A 256 23.23 -15.80 13.18
C GLY A 256 23.33 -14.82 12.01
N GLN A 257 23.46 -15.30 10.78
CA GLN A 257 23.58 -14.48 9.56
C GLN A 257 22.23 -13.87 9.14
N THR A 258 21.12 -14.53 9.45
CA THR A 258 19.76 -13.98 9.33
C THR A 258 19.04 -13.91 10.67
N GLN A 259 17.86 -13.30 10.71
CA GLN A 259 17.10 -13.03 11.93
C GLN A 259 15.61 -13.40 11.77
N LEU A 260 14.98 -13.78 12.88
CA LEU A 260 13.58 -14.20 12.96
C LEU A 260 12.87 -13.41 14.07
N ALA A 261 11.91 -12.56 13.69
CA ALA A 261 11.16 -11.72 14.63
C ALA A 261 9.74 -11.44 14.14
N ALA A 262 8.78 -11.39 15.09
CA ALA A 262 7.37 -11.26 14.79
C ALA A 262 7.02 -9.88 14.18
N GLY A 263 6.71 -9.84 12.89
CA GLY A 263 6.38 -8.60 12.15
C GLY A 263 7.57 -7.95 11.44
N LEU A 264 8.71 -8.64 11.30
CA LEU A 264 9.84 -8.18 10.49
C LEU A 264 10.19 -9.19 9.39
N PHE A 265 10.19 -8.74 8.14
CA PHE A 265 10.75 -9.47 7.01
C PHE A 265 12.26 -9.75 7.16
N PRO A 266 12.80 -10.86 6.61
CA PRO A 266 14.24 -11.07 6.46
C PRO A 266 14.94 -9.94 5.69
N VAL A 267 16.22 -9.70 5.98
CA VAL A 267 17.07 -8.81 5.16
C VAL A 267 17.18 -9.38 3.75
N GLY A 268 17.12 -8.50 2.74
CA GLY A 268 17.09 -8.89 1.33
C GLY A 268 15.71 -9.26 0.79
N THR A 269 14.65 -9.29 1.62
CA THR A 269 13.26 -9.44 1.14
C THR A 269 12.91 -8.31 0.18
N GLU A 270 12.30 -8.66 -0.94
CA GLU A 270 11.87 -7.76 -2.00
C GLU A 270 10.35 -7.66 -2.04
N LEU A 271 9.85 -6.45 -2.26
CA LEU A 271 8.44 -6.16 -2.50
C LEU A 271 8.33 -5.34 -3.78
N MET A 272 7.47 -5.80 -4.69
CA MET A 272 7.06 -5.04 -5.87
C MET A 272 5.55 -4.76 -5.77
N CYS A 273 5.13 -3.59 -6.18
CA CYS A 273 3.72 -3.18 -6.20
C CYS A 273 3.44 -2.45 -7.50
N THR A 274 2.51 -2.94 -8.31
CA THR A 274 2.06 -2.18 -9.49
C THR A 274 0.84 -1.34 -9.15
N VAL A 275 0.57 -0.37 -10.01
CA VAL A 275 -0.75 0.25 -10.12
C VAL A 275 -1.23 0.03 -11.54
N ARG A 276 -2.37 -0.63 -11.72
CA ARG A 276 -2.94 -0.93 -13.04
C ARG A 276 -4.07 0.02 -13.42
N TYR A 277 -4.35 0.11 -14.72
CA TYR A 277 -5.69 0.47 -15.19
C TYR A 277 -6.63 -0.74 -15.00
N LEU A 278 -7.94 -0.48 -15.05
CA LEU A 278 -8.95 -1.53 -15.10
C LEU A 278 -9.51 -1.61 -16.52
N ASP A 279 -9.82 -2.82 -16.97
CA ASP A 279 -10.63 -3.05 -18.17
C ASP A 279 -11.98 -3.69 -17.79
N VAL A 280 -12.95 -3.58 -18.70
CA VAL A 280 -14.26 -4.22 -18.63
C VAL A 280 -14.35 -5.23 -19.78
N ALA A 281 -14.38 -6.51 -19.44
CA ALA A 281 -14.52 -7.60 -20.40
C ALA A 281 -15.91 -7.62 -21.06
N PRO A 282 -16.09 -8.33 -22.19
CA PRO A 282 -17.40 -8.41 -22.88
C PRO A 282 -18.55 -8.99 -22.05
N ASP A 283 -18.26 -9.76 -21.00
CA ASP A 283 -19.26 -10.28 -20.04
C ASP A 283 -19.59 -9.31 -18.88
N GLY A 284 -18.96 -8.13 -18.87
CA GLY A 284 -19.08 -7.14 -17.80
C GLY A 284 -18.21 -7.38 -16.58
N SER A 285 -17.33 -8.41 -16.59
CA SER A 285 -16.34 -8.60 -15.52
C SER A 285 -15.24 -7.54 -15.57
N ILE A 286 -14.73 -7.17 -14.39
CA ILE A 286 -13.66 -6.19 -14.22
C ILE A 286 -12.32 -6.91 -14.14
N LEU A 287 -11.38 -6.53 -14.99
CA LEU A 287 -10.05 -7.11 -15.09
C LEU A 287 -8.97 -6.07 -14.78
N MET A 288 -7.77 -6.54 -14.40
CA MET A 288 -6.56 -5.72 -14.50
C MET A 288 -6.23 -5.55 -15.98
N ALA A 289 -6.01 -4.32 -16.43
CA ALA A 289 -5.67 -4.04 -17.83
C ALA A 289 -4.17 -4.19 -18.10
N ASP A 290 -3.80 -4.50 -19.34
CA ASP A 290 -2.43 -4.76 -19.77
C ASP A 290 -1.52 -3.52 -19.63
N ARG A 291 -2.11 -2.31 -19.72
CA ARG A 291 -1.42 -1.06 -19.38
C ARG A 291 -1.25 -0.88 -17.88
N PHE A 292 0.00 -0.70 -17.47
CA PHE A 292 0.42 -0.29 -16.14
C PHE A 292 0.38 1.25 -16.03
N LYS A 293 0.03 1.77 -14.85
CA LYS A 293 0.24 3.18 -14.48
C LYS A 293 1.62 3.39 -13.85
N GLU A 294 2.06 2.41 -13.07
CA GLU A 294 3.26 2.52 -12.23
C GLU A 294 3.74 1.12 -11.82
N VAL A 295 5.06 0.95 -11.69
CA VAL A 295 5.69 -0.19 -11.00
C VAL A 295 6.59 0.38 -9.91
N ARG A 296 6.35 -0.03 -8.67
CA ARG A 296 7.17 0.33 -7.49
C ARG A 296 7.93 -0.90 -7.03
N TYR A 297 9.18 -0.72 -6.64
CA TYR A 297 10.03 -1.76 -6.07
C TYR A 297 10.73 -1.29 -4.80
N MET A 298 10.93 -2.19 -3.85
CA MET A 298 11.79 -1.97 -2.69
C MET A 298 12.42 -3.28 -2.22
N LYS A 299 13.66 -3.21 -1.70
CA LYS A 299 14.38 -4.32 -1.06
C LYS A 299 14.76 -3.95 0.38
N LYS A 300 14.56 -4.85 1.33
CA LYS A 300 14.94 -4.62 2.74
C LYS A 300 16.45 -4.67 2.90
N ALA A 301 17.12 -3.53 2.72
CA ALA A 301 18.58 -3.41 2.70
C ALA A 301 19.29 -3.70 4.04
N ARG A 302 18.61 -3.65 5.19
CA ARG A 302 19.22 -3.93 6.51
C ARG A 302 18.23 -4.44 7.55
N TRP A 303 18.76 -5.07 8.60
CA TRP A 303 18.02 -5.31 9.84
C TRP A 303 17.92 -4.04 10.69
N LEU A 304 16.91 -4.00 11.56
CA LEU A 304 16.73 -3.04 12.64
C LEU A 304 16.07 -3.80 13.79
N SER A 305 16.61 -3.68 14.99
CA SER A 305 15.99 -4.18 16.22
C SER A 305 14.76 -3.35 16.60
N TYR A 306 13.90 -3.90 17.47
CA TYR A 306 12.72 -3.17 17.95
C TYR A 306 13.11 -1.85 18.64
N THR A 307 14.16 -1.86 19.47
CA THR A 307 14.68 -0.65 20.15
C THR A 307 15.21 0.40 19.16
N GLU A 308 15.81 0.00 18.03
CA GLU A 308 16.17 0.96 16.98
C GLU A 308 14.95 1.52 16.25
N LEU A 309 13.93 0.71 16.00
CA LEU A 309 12.68 1.15 15.36
C LEU A 309 11.88 2.11 16.25
N GLU A 310 11.83 1.81 17.54
CA GLU A 310 11.24 2.65 18.60
C GLU A 310 12.00 3.99 18.72
N ALA A 311 13.33 3.96 18.84
CA ALA A 311 14.14 5.18 18.86
C ALA A 311 14.04 6.02 17.55
N ILE A 312 13.85 5.37 16.39
CA ILE A 312 13.59 6.04 15.11
C ILE A 312 12.17 6.65 15.08
N ALA A 313 11.18 6.02 15.72
CA ALA A 313 9.85 6.61 15.88
C ALA A 313 9.90 7.84 16.79
N ASP A 314 10.60 7.78 17.93
CA ASP A 314 10.73 8.88 18.89
C ASP A 314 11.50 10.10 18.34
N ASP A 315 12.57 9.89 17.56
CA ASP A 315 13.32 10.99 16.90
C ASP A 315 12.49 11.70 15.81
N ARG A 316 11.62 10.96 15.12
CA ARG A 316 10.81 11.49 14.01
C ARG A 316 9.48 12.05 14.46
N PHE A 317 8.87 11.44 15.47
CA PHE A 317 7.51 11.70 15.94
C PHE A 317 7.46 11.71 17.48
N PRO A 318 8.24 12.57 18.17
CA PRO A 318 8.31 12.58 19.63
C PRO A 318 6.92 12.61 20.28
N GLY A 319 6.74 11.79 21.32
CA GLY A 319 5.50 11.71 22.08
C GLY A 319 5.18 13.00 22.86
N PRO A 320 3.99 13.07 23.50
CA PRO A 320 3.63 14.21 24.34
C PRO A 320 4.53 14.35 25.58
N GLU A 321 5.32 13.32 25.91
CA GLU A 321 6.39 13.35 26.93
C GLU A 321 7.55 14.32 26.57
N HIS A 322 7.76 14.60 25.27
CA HIS A 322 8.93 15.33 24.76
C HIS A 322 8.58 16.48 23.77
N PRO A 323 7.72 17.44 24.17
CA PRO A 323 7.29 18.54 23.30
C PRO A 323 8.43 19.46 22.87
N GLU A 324 9.51 19.58 23.66
CA GLU A 324 10.68 20.40 23.37
C GLU A 324 11.38 20.02 22.05
N ARG A 325 11.32 18.74 21.68
CA ARG A 325 11.97 18.20 20.47
C ARG A 325 11.26 18.61 19.17
N LEU A 326 10.03 19.10 19.26
CA LEU A 326 9.28 19.62 18.10
C LEU A 326 9.89 20.92 17.56
N GLY A 327 10.53 21.74 18.41
CA GLY A 327 11.07 23.05 18.03
C GLY A 327 12.42 23.00 17.31
N GLU A 328 13.37 22.20 17.79
CA GLU A 328 14.77 22.28 17.31
C GLU A 328 14.95 21.88 15.83
N ARG A 329 14.09 21.00 15.30
CA ARG A 329 14.22 20.47 13.93
C ARG A 329 14.03 21.54 12.84
N ALA A 330 13.43 22.69 13.15
CA ALA A 330 13.30 23.80 12.20
C ALA A 330 14.64 24.50 11.87
N LEU A 331 15.69 24.32 12.68
CA LEU A 331 16.93 25.10 12.60
C LEU A 331 18.21 24.29 12.30
N ARG A 332 18.18 22.96 12.46
CA ARG A 332 19.37 22.11 12.27
C ARG A 332 19.62 21.79 10.78
N LYS A 333 20.51 22.56 10.13
CA LYS A 333 21.12 22.17 8.84
C LYS A 333 21.85 20.82 8.96
N PRO A 334 21.83 19.95 7.92
CA PRO A 334 22.59 18.70 7.94
C PRO A 334 24.09 18.97 7.99
N ARG A 335 24.78 18.44 9.01
CA ARG A 335 26.25 18.41 9.05
C ARG A 335 26.77 17.24 8.21
N SER A 336 27.56 17.54 7.19
CA SER A 336 28.31 16.54 6.43
C SER A 336 29.32 15.82 7.34
N ARG A 337 29.08 14.55 7.65
CA ARG A 337 30.08 13.69 8.32
C ARG A 337 31.07 13.19 7.27
N ASN A 338 32.13 13.96 7.06
CA ASN A 338 33.26 13.53 6.25
C ASN A 338 33.93 12.30 6.88
N ARG A 339 34.15 11.23 6.11
CA ARG A 339 34.89 10.04 6.58
C ARG A 339 36.38 10.26 6.33
N GLN A 340 37.18 10.21 7.40
CA GLN A 340 38.61 9.93 7.29
C GLN A 340 39.00 8.75 8.18
N SER A 341 39.89 7.92 7.65
CA SER A 341 40.42 6.69 8.25
C SER A 341 41.48 6.98 9.33
N GLY A 342 41.53 6.19 10.41
CA GLY A 342 42.38 6.54 11.56
C GLY A 342 42.76 5.44 12.56
N ARG A 343 43.24 4.27 12.07
CA ARG A 343 44.01 3.23 12.82
C ARG A 343 43.32 2.48 13.97
N MET A 344 43.83 1.27 14.20
CA MET A 344 43.58 0.45 15.40
C MET A 344 44.45 0.93 16.58
N ALA A 345 43.97 0.70 17.79
CA ALA A 345 44.80 0.46 18.96
C ALA A 345 44.10 -0.59 19.83
N ALA A 346 44.82 -1.62 20.27
CA ALA A 346 44.28 -2.68 21.11
C ALA A 346 44.72 -2.49 22.56
N SER A 347 43.78 -2.57 23.50
CA SER A 347 44.06 -2.81 24.91
C SER A 347 42.99 -3.73 25.48
N GLY A 348 43.42 -4.84 26.07
CA GLY A 348 42.53 -5.83 26.66
C GLY A 348 42.24 -5.53 28.13
N LEU A 349 40.97 -5.61 28.52
CA LEU A 349 40.55 -5.74 29.91
C LEU A 349 39.43 -6.78 30.03
N HIS A 350 39.27 -7.35 31.22
CA HIS A 350 38.76 -8.71 31.36
C HIS A 350 37.45 -8.78 32.17
N ARG A 351 36.62 -9.79 31.85
CA ARG A 351 35.42 -10.26 32.57
C ARG A 351 34.15 -9.38 32.51
N GLY A 352 33.10 -9.96 31.95
CA GLY A 352 31.71 -9.52 32.11
C GLY A 352 30.75 -10.36 31.26
N ARG A 353 30.01 -11.31 31.87
CA ARG A 353 28.92 -12.02 31.16
C ARG A 353 27.75 -11.04 30.98
N PRO A 354 27.25 -10.78 29.75
CA PRO A 354 26.03 -10.01 29.58
C PRO A 354 24.84 -10.80 30.14
N ARG A 355 24.00 -10.15 30.96
CA ARG A 355 22.69 -10.71 31.33
C ARG A 355 21.78 -10.68 30.09
N ARG A 356 20.98 -11.73 29.89
CA ARG A 356 19.88 -11.69 28.91
C ARG A 356 18.90 -10.56 29.29
N PRO A 357 18.39 -9.75 28.34
CA PRO A 357 17.25 -8.89 28.60
C PRO A 357 16.03 -9.74 28.98
N SER A 358 15.32 -9.35 30.04
CA SER A 358 14.01 -9.89 30.38
C SER A 358 12.97 -9.38 29.37
N ALA A 359 12.09 -10.24 28.89
CA ALA A 359 10.99 -9.84 28.02
C ALA A 359 10.03 -8.85 28.75
N PRO A 360 9.47 -7.85 28.05
CA PRO A 360 8.48 -6.95 28.63
C PRO A 360 7.16 -7.68 28.91
N ASP A 361 6.51 -7.36 30.02
CA ASP A 361 5.29 -8.03 30.47
C ASP A 361 4.06 -7.57 29.67
N LEU A 362 3.65 -8.35 28.67
CA LEU A 362 2.49 -8.05 27.79
C LEU A 362 1.13 -8.33 28.47
N ARG A 363 0.98 -7.95 29.74
CA ARG A 363 -0.29 -8.01 30.50
C ARG A 363 -1.07 -6.69 30.38
N GLY A 364 -1.49 -6.38 29.15
CA GLY A 364 -2.22 -5.15 28.81
C GLY A 364 -3.43 -5.31 27.87
N ASP A 365 -3.86 -6.54 27.57
CA ASP A 365 -4.91 -6.82 26.57
C ASP A 365 -5.92 -7.88 27.06
N ARG A 366 -6.79 -7.51 28.01
CA ARG A 366 -7.78 -8.42 28.61
C ARG A 366 -9.24 -7.95 28.56
N GLU A 367 -9.59 -6.96 27.73
CA GLU A 367 -10.93 -6.34 27.78
C GLU A 367 -11.64 -6.10 26.42
N LEU A 368 -11.34 -6.92 25.39
CA LEU A 368 -12.09 -6.92 24.10
C LEU A 368 -12.57 -8.32 23.64
N ARG A 369 -12.99 -9.19 24.58
CA ARG A 369 -13.66 -10.47 24.27
C ARG A 369 -15.17 -10.32 24.39
N GLY A 370 -15.86 -9.91 23.31
CA GLY A 370 -17.29 -9.57 23.41
C GLY A 370 -18.14 -9.55 22.13
N LEU A 371 -17.68 -10.05 20.98
CA LEU A 371 -18.50 -10.12 19.75
C LEU A 371 -18.34 -11.47 19.01
N PRO A 372 -19.44 -12.08 18.50
CA PRO A 372 -19.41 -13.41 17.90
C PRO A 372 -18.98 -13.38 16.42
N TRP A 373 -17.71 -13.72 16.15
CA TRP A 373 -17.19 -13.88 14.79
C TRP A 373 -17.73 -15.16 14.13
N ARG A 374 -18.65 -15.03 13.17
CA ARG A 374 -19.05 -16.14 12.30
C ARG A 374 -17.96 -16.42 11.27
N ARG A 375 -17.39 -17.63 11.29
CA ARG A 375 -16.47 -18.13 10.26
C ARG A 375 -17.07 -17.98 8.86
N TRP A 376 -16.24 -17.56 7.91
CA TRP A 376 -16.39 -17.89 6.50
C TRP A 376 -15.15 -18.68 6.06
N ARG A 377 -15.36 -19.96 5.75
CA ARG A 377 -14.50 -20.79 4.90
C ARG A 377 -15.44 -21.68 4.11
N ASP A 378 -15.47 -21.52 2.79
CA ASP A 378 -15.02 -22.56 1.86
C ASP A 378 -15.27 -22.14 0.40
N HIS A 379 -14.62 -22.86 -0.51
CA HIS A 379 -14.56 -22.66 -1.97
C HIS A 379 -13.80 -21.42 -2.46
N GLY A 380 -12.92 -21.67 -3.44
CA GLY A 380 -12.30 -20.63 -4.25
C GLY A 380 -13.15 -20.22 -5.44
N GLN A 381 -12.57 -19.35 -6.28
CA GLN A 381 -13.17 -18.62 -7.40
C GLN A 381 -14.03 -17.39 -7.05
N ARG A 382 -13.77 -16.30 -7.78
CA ARG A 382 -14.68 -15.19 -8.13
C ARG A 382 -15.45 -14.50 -6.98
N VAL A 383 -14.79 -13.54 -6.31
CA VAL A 383 -15.48 -12.50 -5.52
C VAL A 383 -16.13 -11.47 -6.47
N LEU A 384 -17.39 -11.69 -6.82
CA LEU A 384 -18.19 -10.78 -7.66
C LEU A 384 -19.03 -9.83 -6.80
N LEU A 385 -18.70 -8.54 -6.78
CA LEU A 385 -19.38 -7.53 -5.95
C LEU A 385 -20.69 -7.00 -6.58
N LEU A 386 -21.73 -7.83 -6.58
CA LEU A 386 -23.08 -7.44 -7.01
C LEU A 386 -23.78 -6.54 -5.97
N ALA A 387 -23.72 -5.22 -6.19
CA ALA A 387 -24.43 -4.20 -5.41
C ALA A 387 -25.96 -4.25 -5.63
N LYS A 388 -26.64 -5.22 -5.00
CA LYS A 388 -28.08 -5.48 -5.20
C LYS A 388 -28.96 -4.44 -4.50
N ALA A 389 -29.21 -3.32 -5.20
CA ALA A 389 -30.06 -2.23 -4.73
C ALA A 389 -31.48 -2.70 -4.34
N ARG A 390 -31.81 -2.61 -3.04
CA ARG A 390 -33.16 -2.92 -2.54
C ARG A 390 -34.08 -1.71 -2.73
N HIS A 391 -34.88 -1.71 -3.79
CA HIS A 391 -36.01 -0.77 -3.94
C HIS A 391 -36.97 -0.88 -2.75
N ARG A 392 -36.91 0.07 -1.81
CA ARG A 392 -38.04 0.36 -0.91
C ARG A 392 -39.07 1.19 -1.68
N ARG A 393 -40.28 0.64 -1.86
CA ARG A 393 -41.41 1.39 -2.39
C ARG A 393 -41.81 2.48 -1.40
N LEU A 394 -41.84 3.75 -1.83
CA LEU A 394 -42.51 4.82 -1.10
C LEU A 394 -44.04 4.69 -1.33
N PRO A 395 -44.88 4.93 -0.31
CA PRO A 395 -46.33 4.80 -0.44
C PRO A 395 -46.95 5.98 -1.21
N ARG A 396 -47.91 5.67 -2.11
CA ARG A 396 -48.76 6.69 -2.74
C ARG A 396 -49.76 7.27 -1.74
N ARG A 397 -49.79 8.60 -1.60
CA ARG A 397 -50.99 9.39 -1.25
C ARG A 397 -51.00 10.60 -2.19
N LEU A 398 -51.92 10.62 -3.16
CA LEU A 398 -53.29 11.13 -3.08
C LEU A 398 -53.35 12.65 -3.20
N VAL A 399 -53.81 13.10 -4.38
CA VAL A 399 -54.07 14.49 -4.74
C VAL A 399 -55.55 14.81 -4.49
N PRO A 400 -55.88 15.88 -3.75
CA PRO A 400 -57.17 16.58 -3.85
C PRO A 400 -57.10 17.74 -4.87
N PRO A 401 -58.23 18.19 -5.44
CA PRO A 401 -58.26 19.01 -6.66
C PRO A 401 -58.14 20.52 -6.45
N LEU A 402 -58.03 21.23 -7.58
CA LEU A 402 -58.11 22.69 -7.72
C LEU A 402 -59.50 23.24 -7.33
N SER A 403 -59.53 24.43 -6.72
CA SER A 403 -60.70 25.29 -6.65
C SER A 403 -60.31 26.78 -6.72
N GLU A 404 -61.24 27.58 -7.23
CA GLU A 404 -61.13 28.96 -7.70
C GLU A 404 -60.68 30.03 -6.66
N GLY A 405 -60.29 31.21 -7.15
CA GLY A 405 -60.09 32.42 -6.32
C GLY A 405 -61.40 33.23 -6.16
N PRO A 406 -61.38 34.58 -5.96
CA PRO A 406 -60.25 35.52 -5.94
C PRO A 406 -60.31 36.57 -4.79
N LYS A 407 -59.58 37.71 -4.94
CA LYS A 407 -59.60 38.97 -4.14
C LYS A 407 -58.72 38.98 -2.85
N ARG A 408 -58.20 40.11 -2.33
CA ARG A 408 -57.69 41.41 -2.85
C ARG A 408 -57.11 42.22 -1.64
N HIS A 409 -56.36 43.32 -1.90
CA HIS A 409 -55.77 44.34 -0.95
C HIS A 409 -54.32 44.06 -0.50
N GLN A 410 -53.33 44.89 -0.90
CA GLN A 410 -52.82 46.17 -0.31
C GLN A 410 -51.91 45.94 0.93
N ARG A 411 -50.76 46.62 1.11
CA ARG A 411 -50.26 47.90 0.56
C ARG A 411 -48.71 48.03 0.66
N ALA A 412 -48.08 48.79 -0.26
CA ALA A 412 -46.87 49.66 -0.11
C ALA A 412 -45.53 49.09 0.47
N GLN A 413 -44.30 49.61 0.28
CA GLN A 413 -43.52 50.54 -0.61
C GLN A 413 -42.04 50.50 -0.10
N SER A 414 -40.94 51.04 -0.65
CA SER A 414 -40.36 51.48 -1.97
C SER A 414 -38.81 51.63 -1.71
N HIS A 415 -37.81 51.84 -2.59
CA HIS A 415 -37.58 52.35 -3.96
C HIS A 415 -36.44 51.51 -4.63
N VAL A 416 -36.38 51.21 -5.94
CA VAL A 416 -36.05 52.03 -7.15
C VAL A 416 -34.60 52.54 -7.27
N ARG A 417 -33.77 51.82 -8.09
CA ARG A 417 -32.88 52.31 -9.18
C ARG A 417 -32.14 51.10 -9.82
N ARG A 418 -32.66 50.44 -10.86
CA ARG A 418 -32.50 50.72 -12.32
C ARG A 418 -31.05 50.86 -12.84
N GLY A 419 -30.60 49.82 -13.55
CA GLY A 419 -29.61 49.85 -14.64
C GLY A 419 -29.96 48.77 -15.68
N ARG A 420 -29.89 49.05 -16.98
CA ARG A 420 -30.26 48.12 -18.08
C ARG A 420 -29.58 48.50 -19.41
N ARG A 421 -28.97 47.51 -20.08
CA ARG A 421 -28.67 47.35 -21.54
C ARG A 421 -27.53 46.31 -21.65
N ALA A 422 -27.42 45.44 -22.66
CA ALA A 422 -28.38 44.93 -23.65
C ALA A 422 -27.82 43.58 -24.19
N PRO A 423 -28.64 42.65 -24.73
CA PRO A 423 -28.16 41.38 -25.27
C PRO A 423 -27.70 41.49 -26.73
N LEU A 424 -26.77 40.63 -27.16
CA LEU A 424 -26.39 40.44 -28.57
C LEU A 424 -26.86 39.07 -29.09
N ARG A 425 -27.15 38.99 -30.40
CA ARG A 425 -27.63 37.78 -31.09
C ARG A 425 -26.50 37.06 -31.82
N ILE A 426 -26.53 35.73 -31.81
CA ILE A 426 -26.02 34.86 -32.88
C ILE A 426 -27.11 33.78 -33.06
N LEU A 427 -28.03 33.94 -34.02
CA LEU A 427 -28.01 33.31 -35.35
C LEU A 427 -28.22 31.79 -35.32
N PHE A 428 -29.47 31.37 -35.54
CA PHE A 428 -29.81 30.02 -36.00
C PHE A 428 -29.73 29.95 -37.52
N LEU A 429 -29.24 28.83 -38.06
CA LEU A 429 -29.49 28.39 -39.44
C LEU A 429 -30.03 26.95 -39.41
N PRO A 430 -31.00 26.59 -40.27
CA PRO A 430 -31.66 25.29 -40.25
C PRO A 430 -31.04 24.26 -41.21
N HIS A 431 -31.49 23.01 -41.08
CA HIS A 431 -31.32 21.90 -42.03
C HIS A 431 -29.90 21.41 -42.38
N VAL A 432 -29.53 20.26 -41.83
CA VAL A 432 -29.29 19.07 -42.65
C VAL A 432 -30.02 17.87 -42.02
N ARG A 433 -30.72 17.07 -42.83
CA ARG A 433 -31.15 15.70 -42.50
C ARG A 433 -30.28 14.75 -43.30
N TRP A 434 -29.81 13.68 -42.69
CA TRP A 434 -29.52 12.43 -43.39
C TRP A 434 -30.14 11.25 -42.63
N ARG A 435 -30.65 10.27 -43.37
CA ARG A 435 -31.02 8.94 -42.86
C ARG A 435 -29.86 7.98 -43.13
N GLY A 436 -29.80 6.88 -42.38
CA GLY A 436 -28.75 5.88 -42.55
C GLY A 436 -28.85 5.10 -43.87
N GLY A 437 -27.71 4.49 -44.22
CA GLY A 437 -27.64 3.15 -44.79
C GLY A 437 -27.11 2.21 -43.70
#